data_AF-A0A0W8C139-F1
#
_entry.id   AF-A0A0W8C139-F1
#
_cell.length_a   1.000
_cell.length_b   1.000
_cell.length_c   1.000
_cell.angle_alpha   90.00
_cell.angle_beta   90.00
_cell.angle_gamma   90.00
#
_symmetry.space_group_name_H-M   'P 1'
#
loop_
_entity.id
_entity.type
_entity.pdbx_description
1 polymer ?
#
loop_
_entity_poly.entity_id
_entity_poly.type
_entity_poly.pdbx_seq_one_letter_code
_entity_poly.pdbx_strand_id
1 'polypeptide(L)'
;MSKWPPVFSKTLKKCMHTVAKDVGAAIEHEIGTSFALMFDCWSHGSVQYVGLYDVYEMMGTRRERLLSCLFWTAAKQLKMMKAVLRIYNKTTDMVTFIVGDNCNTNQKIATLLGVPLVGCASHRFNLVINPFHAEYEAELATINDLMIQLRHCNNAARLGELTDLQPVKRNATRWSSTYAMVDRYVRIRDAIRQVEAAEDYVPSGVSHKKMVTLLAELEKHDTVCTALQHERTTLADVRLLFAKVIAYYPIMADHLRASAKIVHSPTFESALVKIGNGDTLATTEARAVKSFEVANDAEGDGERGGPGAKGKKKLRCDSAHAILHDGKKRRVSTRTQTRYSALARLVPPTSNTVEQLFSTCKLSMTP
;
A
#
# COMPACT_ATOMS: atom_id res chain seq x y z
N MET A 1 -10.65 -11.84 29.64
CA MET A 1 -10.56 -10.72 30.62
C MET A 1 -9.12 -10.23 30.63
N SER A 2 -8.90 -8.91 30.46
CA SER A 2 -7.56 -8.33 30.34
C SER A 2 -6.80 -8.44 31.67
N LYS A 3 -5.52 -8.81 31.63
CA LYS A 3 -4.65 -9.04 32.82
C LYS A 3 -4.20 -7.74 33.53
N TRP A 4 -4.84 -6.61 33.26
CA TRP A 4 -4.40 -5.31 33.74
C TRP A 4 -5.24 -4.88 34.94
N PRO A 5 -4.62 -4.37 36.02
CA PRO A 5 -5.37 -3.81 37.14
C PRO A 5 -6.24 -2.63 36.66
N PRO A 6 -7.43 -2.42 37.25
CA PRO A 6 -8.31 -1.33 36.87
C PRO A 6 -7.62 0.03 37.09
N VAL A 7 -7.75 0.94 36.11
CA VAL A 7 -7.14 2.28 36.13
C VAL A 7 -8.21 3.34 35.87
N PHE A 8 -8.16 4.45 36.61
CA PHE A 8 -9.04 5.60 36.39
C PHE A 8 -8.78 6.25 35.03
N SER A 9 -9.84 6.66 34.33
CA SER A 9 -9.74 7.31 33.02
C SER A 9 -8.85 8.56 33.02
N LYS A 10 -8.87 9.36 34.10
CA LYS A 10 -8.00 10.53 34.27
C LYS A 10 -6.52 10.15 34.35
N THR A 11 -6.19 9.10 35.10
CA THR A 11 -4.83 8.58 35.24
C THR A 11 -4.34 8.03 33.91
N LEU A 12 -5.17 7.23 33.22
CA LEU A 12 -4.85 6.70 31.90
C LEU A 12 -4.55 7.82 30.90
N LYS A 13 -5.41 8.85 30.83
CA LYS A 13 -5.17 10.01 29.97
C LYS A 13 -3.85 10.70 30.33
N LYS A 14 -3.54 10.93 31.61
CA LYS A 14 -2.27 11.54 32.01
C LYS A 14 -1.07 10.70 31.54
N CYS A 15 -1.11 9.38 31.75
CA CYS A 15 -0.08 8.47 31.26
C CYS A 15 0.07 8.54 29.74
N MET A 16 -1.02 8.56 28.97
CA MET A 16 -0.98 8.70 27.51
C MET A 16 -0.31 10.01 27.07
N HIS A 17 -0.56 11.13 27.76
CA HIS A 17 0.11 12.40 27.44
C HIS A 17 1.61 12.36 27.75
N THR A 18 2.01 11.74 28.87
CA THR A 18 3.42 11.55 29.21
C THR A 18 4.12 10.69 28.16
N VAL A 19 3.54 9.53 27.82
CA VAL A 19 4.10 8.64 26.78
C VAL A 19 4.19 9.36 25.44
N ALA A 20 3.17 10.11 25.05
CA ALA A 20 3.20 10.87 23.79
C ALA A 20 4.33 11.92 23.77
N LYS A 21 4.60 12.58 24.91
CA LYS A 21 5.71 13.53 25.04
C LYS A 21 7.07 12.82 24.92
N ASP A 22 7.26 11.73 25.64
CA ASP A 22 8.53 11.00 25.68
C ASP A 22 8.84 10.35 24.31
N VAL A 23 7.83 9.74 23.69
CA VAL A 23 7.92 9.21 22.32
C VAL A 23 8.15 10.34 21.32
N GLY A 24 7.50 11.49 21.49
CA GLY A 24 7.70 12.66 20.64
C GLY A 24 9.13 13.18 20.65
N ALA A 25 9.75 13.27 21.83
CA ALA A 25 11.14 13.66 21.99
C ALA A 25 12.11 12.64 21.36
N ALA A 26 11.81 11.34 21.49
CA ALA A 26 12.59 10.29 20.84
C ALA A 26 12.51 10.41 19.30
N ILE A 27 11.31 10.61 18.76
CA ILE A 27 11.07 10.82 17.32
C ILE A 27 11.81 12.08 16.82
N GLU A 28 11.74 13.20 17.55
CA GLU A 28 12.47 14.43 17.20
C GLU A 28 13.97 14.17 17.00
N HIS A 29 14.59 13.40 17.89
CA HIS A 29 16.00 13.04 17.80
C HIS A 29 16.26 12.03 16.67
N GLU A 30 15.39 11.02 16.50
CA GLU A 30 15.58 9.92 15.53
C GLU A 30 15.49 10.39 14.07
N ILE A 31 14.56 11.28 13.73
CA ILE A 31 14.31 11.74 12.35
C ILE A 31 15.52 12.51 11.75
N GLY A 32 16.31 13.19 12.60
CA GLY A 32 17.38 14.08 12.13
C GLY A 32 16.87 15.31 11.36
N THR A 33 17.60 15.74 10.33
CA THR A 33 17.34 16.96 9.54
C THR A 33 17.04 16.69 8.07
N SER A 34 16.96 15.42 7.67
CA SER A 34 16.69 15.00 6.30
C SER A 34 15.78 13.77 6.32
N PHE A 35 14.51 13.98 6.00
CA PHE A 35 13.49 12.94 6.03
C PHE A 35 12.45 13.19 4.94
N ALA A 36 11.51 12.28 4.78
CA ALA A 36 10.36 12.44 3.91
C ALA A 36 9.06 12.40 4.68
N LEU A 37 8.00 12.86 4.04
CA LEU A 37 6.66 12.78 4.60
C LEU A 37 5.83 11.78 3.82
N MET A 38 5.17 10.86 4.54
CA MET A 38 4.16 10.00 3.97
C MET A 38 2.80 10.41 4.52
N PHE A 39 1.84 10.70 3.67
CA PHE A 39 0.50 11.00 4.14
C PHE A 39 -0.58 10.58 3.15
N ASP A 40 -1.76 10.37 3.71
CA ASP A 40 -2.96 10.02 2.97
C ASP A 40 -4.17 10.63 3.67
N CYS A 41 -5.28 10.73 2.94
CA CYS A 41 -6.52 11.33 3.43
C CYS A 41 -7.66 10.32 3.43
N TRP A 42 -8.43 10.30 4.52
CA TRP A 42 -9.65 9.51 4.62
C TRP A 42 -10.82 10.35 5.11
N SER A 43 -12.02 10.13 4.56
CA SER A 43 -13.24 10.80 4.99
C SER A 43 -14.20 9.85 5.72
N HIS A 44 -14.73 10.29 6.87
CA HIS A 44 -15.80 9.63 7.61
C HIS A 44 -16.93 10.62 7.90
N GLY A 45 -18.12 10.36 7.35
CA GLY A 45 -19.22 11.33 7.39
C GLY A 45 -18.78 12.65 6.75
N SER A 46 -18.92 13.76 7.48
CA SER A 46 -18.52 15.10 7.05
C SER A 46 -17.07 15.48 7.44
N VAL A 47 -16.32 14.57 8.06
CA VAL A 47 -14.98 14.84 8.59
C VAL A 47 -13.91 14.19 7.72
N GLN A 48 -12.87 14.95 7.38
CA GLN A 48 -11.68 14.45 6.70
C GLN A 48 -10.53 14.32 7.71
N TYR A 49 -9.94 13.14 7.75
CA TYR A 49 -8.81 12.76 8.57
C TYR A 49 -7.56 12.60 7.70
N VAL A 50 -6.42 12.97 8.26
CA VAL A 50 -5.11 12.72 7.66
C VAL A 50 -4.17 12.09 8.65
N GLY A 51 -3.58 10.98 8.23
CA GLY A 51 -2.41 10.39 8.86
C GLY A 51 -1.17 10.96 8.20
N LEU A 52 -0.29 11.54 9.01
CA LEU A 52 0.99 12.09 8.59
C LEU A 52 2.10 11.30 9.29
N TYR A 53 2.95 10.70 8.47
CA TYR A 53 4.11 9.94 8.89
C TYR A 53 5.38 10.65 8.43
N ASP A 54 6.44 10.50 9.20
CA ASP A 54 7.79 10.66 8.68
C ASP A 54 8.24 9.37 7.99
N VAL A 55 9.26 9.51 7.13
CA VAL A 55 9.97 8.39 6.53
C VAL A 55 11.44 8.75 6.51
N TYR A 56 12.27 7.93 7.15
CA TYR A 56 13.71 8.11 7.17
C TYR A 56 14.42 6.76 7.20
N GLU A 57 15.74 6.79 7.12
CA GLU A 57 16.58 5.61 7.22
C GLU A 57 17.34 5.64 8.54
N MET A 58 17.36 4.49 9.22
CA MET A 58 18.16 4.27 10.42
C MET A 58 18.75 2.87 10.36
N MET A 59 20.08 2.77 10.46
CA MET A 59 20.82 1.50 10.46
C MET A 59 20.49 0.62 9.24
N GLY A 60 20.48 1.21 8.05
CA GLY A 60 20.19 0.56 6.77
C GLY A 60 18.73 0.16 6.57
N THR A 61 17.81 0.61 7.45
CA THR A 61 16.40 0.21 7.43
C THR A 61 15.48 1.42 7.36
N ARG A 62 14.42 1.34 6.55
CA ARG A 62 13.36 2.36 6.52
C ARG A 62 12.60 2.35 7.84
N ARG A 63 12.42 3.53 8.43
CA ARG A 63 11.52 3.78 9.55
C ARG A 63 10.40 4.69 9.10
N GLU A 64 9.21 4.41 9.64
CA GLU A 64 8.00 5.18 9.40
C GLU A 64 7.34 5.41 10.78
N ARG A 65 7.25 6.66 11.22
CA ARG A 65 6.63 7.03 12.50
C ARG A 65 5.44 7.94 12.27
N LEU A 66 4.36 7.65 12.98
CA LEU A 66 3.17 8.50 12.96
C LEU A 66 3.47 9.80 13.69
N LEU A 67 3.52 10.91 12.95
CA LEU A 67 3.67 12.25 13.52
C LEU A 67 2.34 12.80 14.02
N SER A 68 1.27 12.53 13.27
CA SER A 68 -0.07 13.03 13.62
C SER A 68 -1.18 12.31 12.87
N CYS A 69 -2.35 12.22 13.51
CA CYS A 69 -3.60 11.83 12.87
C CYS A 69 -4.66 12.91 13.17
N LEU A 70 -4.84 13.87 12.27
CA LEU A 70 -5.61 15.09 12.53
C LEU A 70 -6.78 15.27 11.56
N PHE A 71 -7.75 16.08 12.01
CA PHE A 71 -8.80 16.62 11.14
C PHE A 71 -8.20 17.63 10.17
N TRP A 72 -8.41 17.47 8.86
CA TRP A 72 -7.98 18.44 7.86
C TRP A 72 -9.18 19.11 7.19
N THR A 73 -9.08 20.41 6.98
CA THR A 73 -9.86 21.10 5.94
C THR A 73 -8.90 21.48 4.82
N ALA A 74 -9.33 21.32 3.57
CA ALA A 74 -8.50 21.51 2.37
C ALA A 74 -7.75 22.87 2.35
N ALA A 75 -8.34 23.92 2.93
CA ALA A 75 -7.74 25.26 3.00
C ALA A 75 -6.58 25.41 4.01
N LYS A 76 -6.33 24.44 4.90
CA LYS A 76 -5.36 24.56 6.01
C LYS A 76 -4.27 23.48 6.05
N GLN A 77 -4.19 22.61 5.05
CA GLN A 77 -3.34 21.40 5.07
C GLN A 77 -1.86 21.73 5.26
N LEU A 78 -1.29 22.64 4.45
CA LEU A 78 0.12 23.05 4.58
C LEU A 78 0.42 23.73 5.92
N LYS A 79 -0.50 24.58 6.42
CA LYS A 79 -0.35 25.24 7.72
C LYS A 79 -0.33 24.22 8.87
N MET A 80 -1.19 23.21 8.79
CA MET A 80 -1.25 22.14 9.78
C MET A 80 0.01 21.28 9.74
N MET A 81 0.47 20.88 8.56
CA MET A 81 1.70 20.11 8.40
C MET A 81 2.90 20.88 8.99
N LYS A 82 3.03 22.17 8.68
CA LYS A 82 4.04 23.05 9.32
C LYS A 82 3.88 23.10 10.84
N ALA A 83 2.66 23.08 11.36
CA ALA A 83 2.40 23.06 12.80
C ALA A 83 2.82 21.75 13.45
N VAL A 84 2.53 20.60 12.82
CA VAL A 84 2.96 19.28 13.30
C VAL A 84 4.49 19.20 13.30
N LEU A 85 5.15 19.61 12.21
CA LEU A 85 6.62 19.59 12.13
C LEU A 85 7.27 20.42 13.26
N ARG A 86 6.69 21.58 13.61
CA ARG A 86 7.18 22.40 14.72
C ARG A 86 7.10 21.71 16.09
N ILE A 87 6.18 20.77 16.29
CA ILE A 87 6.11 19.99 17.54
C ILE A 87 7.40 19.17 17.73
N TYR A 88 7.97 18.69 16.64
CA TYR A 88 9.20 17.90 16.61
C TYR A 88 10.43 18.74 16.26
N ASN A 89 10.34 20.07 16.38
CA ASN A 89 11.41 21.00 16.04
C ASN A 89 11.96 20.85 14.60
N LYS A 90 11.07 20.50 13.65
CA LYS A 90 11.39 20.35 12.23
C LYS A 90 10.78 21.46 11.39
N THR A 91 11.39 21.71 10.23
CA THR A 91 10.89 22.64 9.22
C THR A 91 10.57 21.90 7.93
N THR A 92 9.87 22.57 7.00
CA THR A 92 9.58 22.01 5.69
C THR A 92 10.82 21.86 4.82
N ASP A 93 11.89 22.61 5.09
CA ASP A 93 13.15 22.55 4.33
C ASP A 93 13.93 21.26 4.58
N MET A 94 13.63 20.58 5.69
CA MET A 94 14.18 19.26 6.04
C MET A 94 13.46 18.11 5.31
N VAL A 95 12.33 18.39 4.64
CA VAL A 95 11.57 17.41 3.88
C VAL A 95 12.19 17.26 2.49
N THR A 96 12.59 16.06 2.15
CA THR A 96 13.32 15.75 0.90
C THR A 96 12.40 15.26 -0.22
N PHE A 97 11.31 14.59 0.12
CA PHE A 97 10.26 14.12 -0.79
C PHE A 97 8.98 13.78 -0.03
N ILE A 98 7.91 13.53 -0.77
CA ILE A 98 6.61 13.11 -0.25
C ILE A 98 6.22 11.75 -0.82
N VAL A 99 5.52 10.94 -0.03
CA VAL A 99 4.86 9.71 -0.46
C VAL A 99 3.38 9.80 -0.15
N GLY A 100 2.53 9.52 -1.13
CA GLY A 100 1.08 9.62 -0.97
C GLY A 100 0.36 9.17 -2.22
N ASP A 101 -0.96 9.09 -2.17
CA ASP A 101 -1.74 8.90 -3.39
C ASP A 101 -1.52 10.07 -4.37
N ASN A 102 -1.84 9.84 -5.65
CA ASN A 102 -1.60 10.80 -6.71
C ASN A 102 -2.77 11.78 -6.86
N CYS A 103 -3.58 11.99 -5.82
CA CYS A 103 -4.69 12.92 -5.92
C CYS A 103 -4.18 14.35 -6.14
N ASN A 104 -5.02 15.20 -6.76
CA ASN A 104 -4.68 16.58 -7.08
C ASN A 104 -4.20 17.37 -5.84
N THR A 105 -4.76 17.06 -4.68
CA THR A 105 -4.39 17.71 -3.41
C THR A 105 -2.96 17.37 -2.99
N ASN A 106 -2.56 16.10 -3.04
CA ASN A 106 -1.21 15.66 -2.69
C ASN A 106 -0.17 16.20 -3.68
N GLN A 107 -0.50 16.18 -4.97
CA GLN A 107 0.35 16.81 -6.01
C GLN A 107 0.53 18.31 -5.78
N LYS A 108 -0.54 19.02 -5.42
CA LYS A 108 -0.49 20.44 -5.09
C LYS A 108 0.37 20.70 -3.86
N ILE A 109 0.26 19.87 -2.82
CA ILE A 109 1.09 19.99 -1.61
C ILE A 109 2.57 19.80 -1.94
N ALA A 110 2.92 18.78 -2.72
CA ALA A 110 4.31 18.54 -3.15
C ALA A 110 4.87 19.71 -3.95
N THR A 111 4.09 20.22 -4.91
CA THR A 111 4.44 21.42 -5.68
C THR A 111 4.65 22.65 -4.78
N LEU A 112 3.76 22.90 -3.81
CA LEU A 112 3.87 24.03 -2.88
C LEU A 112 5.07 23.90 -1.93
N LEU A 113 5.49 22.69 -1.60
CA LEU A 113 6.68 22.42 -0.81
C LEU A 113 7.97 22.42 -1.65
N GLY A 114 7.87 22.36 -2.98
CA GLY A 114 9.03 22.32 -3.88
C GLY A 114 9.77 20.97 -3.84
N VAL A 115 9.11 19.89 -3.41
CA VAL A 115 9.71 18.56 -3.25
C VAL A 115 9.03 17.54 -4.17
N PRO A 116 9.73 16.50 -4.62
CA PRO A 116 9.14 15.47 -5.47
C PRO A 116 8.10 14.62 -4.71
N LEU A 117 7.13 14.09 -5.45
CA LEU A 117 6.10 13.18 -4.95
C LEU A 117 6.32 11.80 -5.56
N VAL A 118 6.41 10.78 -4.70
CA VAL A 118 6.31 9.37 -5.08
C VAL A 118 4.86 8.95 -4.92
N GLY A 119 4.27 8.58 -6.05
CA GLY A 119 2.88 8.18 -6.09
C GLY A 119 2.64 6.77 -5.54
N CYS A 120 1.56 6.58 -4.78
CA CYS A 120 1.21 5.30 -4.20
C CYS A 120 0.91 4.25 -5.30
N ALA A 121 1.77 3.24 -5.42
CA ALA A 121 1.64 2.18 -6.41
C ALA A 121 0.34 1.37 -6.22
N SER A 122 -0.05 1.05 -4.97
CA SER A 122 -1.32 0.38 -4.69
C SER A 122 -2.52 1.17 -5.21
N HIS A 123 -2.52 2.49 -5.00
CA HIS A 123 -3.59 3.36 -5.47
C HIS A 123 -3.64 3.39 -7.01
N ARG A 124 -2.48 3.57 -7.66
CA ARG A 124 -2.38 3.53 -9.13
C ARG A 124 -2.86 2.21 -9.73
N PHE A 125 -2.57 1.10 -9.07
CA PHE A 125 -3.01 -0.21 -9.51
C PHE A 125 -4.52 -0.40 -9.30
N ASN A 126 -5.06 0.04 -8.16
CA ASN A 126 -6.51 0.01 -7.91
C ASN A 126 -7.31 0.85 -8.93
N LEU A 127 -6.77 1.97 -9.41
CA LEU A 127 -7.41 2.82 -10.42
C LEU A 127 -7.65 2.09 -11.76
N VAL A 128 -6.79 1.13 -12.13
CA VAL A 128 -6.93 0.38 -13.39
C VAL A 128 -7.70 -0.93 -13.26
N ILE A 129 -7.70 -1.54 -12.07
CA ILE A 129 -8.44 -2.78 -11.83
C ILE A 129 -9.95 -2.53 -11.79
N ASN A 130 -10.41 -1.44 -11.17
CA ASN A 130 -11.84 -1.20 -11.00
C ASN A 130 -12.60 -1.11 -12.34
N PRO A 131 -12.12 -0.38 -13.36
CA PRO A 131 -12.75 -0.38 -14.69
C PRO A 131 -12.71 -1.75 -15.38
N PHE A 132 -11.64 -2.54 -15.17
CA PHE A 132 -11.51 -3.87 -15.76
C PHE A 132 -12.63 -4.82 -15.29
N HIS A 133 -13.15 -4.63 -14.07
CA HIS A 133 -14.23 -5.46 -13.53
C HIS A 133 -15.63 -5.05 -13.99
N ALA A 134 -15.78 -3.87 -14.61
CA ALA A 134 -17.10 -3.37 -15.02
C ALA A 134 -17.78 -4.30 -16.05
N GLU A 135 -17.01 -5.03 -16.86
CA GLU A 135 -17.53 -6.01 -17.82
C GLU A 135 -18.26 -7.18 -17.15
N TYR A 136 -17.85 -7.56 -15.94
CA TYR A 136 -18.39 -8.70 -15.20
C TYR A 136 -19.49 -8.31 -14.21
N GLU A 137 -19.90 -7.04 -14.19
CA GLU A 137 -20.74 -6.50 -13.13
C GLU A 137 -22.11 -7.17 -13.06
N ALA A 138 -22.69 -7.56 -14.20
CA ALA A 138 -23.96 -8.28 -14.25
C ALA A 138 -23.86 -9.65 -13.54
N GLU A 139 -22.86 -10.47 -13.90
CA GLU A 139 -22.64 -11.76 -13.27
C GLU A 139 -22.26 -11.63 -11.78
N LEU A 140 -21.46 -10.62 -11.44
CA LEU A 140 -21.08 -10.33 -10.06
C LEU A 140 -22.28 -9.89 -9.21
N ALA A 141 -23.23 -9.16 -9.78
CA ALA A 141 -24.47 -8.79 -9.11
C ALA A 141 -25.32 -10.03 -8.80
N THR A 142 -25.48 -10.94 -9.77
CA THR A 142 -26.19 -12.21 -9.55
C THR A 142 -25.56 -13.04 -8.43
N ILE A 143 -24.23 -13.17 -8.40
CA ILE A 143 -23.55 -13.90 -7.30
C ILE A 143 -23.76 -13.18 -5.98
N ASN A 144 -23.69 -11.85 -5.96
CA ASN A 144 -23.91 -11.09 -4.73
C ASN A 144 -25.32 -11.33 -4.17
N ASP A 145 -26.34 -11.37 -5.03
CA ASP A 145 -27.72 -11.62 -4.61
C ASP A 145 -27.89 -13.05 -4.09
N LEU A 146 -27.30 -14.05 -4.77
CA LEU A 146 -27.22 -15.41 -4.27
C LEU A 146 -26.54 -15.46 -2.88
N MET A 147 -25.42 -14.76 -2.70
CA MET A 147 -24.72 -14.70 -1.42
C MET A 147 -25.55 -14.04 -0.31
N ILE A 148 -26.44 -13.11 -0.65
CA ILE A 148 -27.40 -12.53 0.30
C ILE A 148 -28.46 -13.58 0.65
N GLN A 149 -29.01 -14.28 -0.35
CA GLN A 149 -30.05 -15.30 -0.12
C GLN A 149 -29.56 -16.44 0.77
N LEU A 150 -28.33 -16.90 0.58
CA LEU A 150 -27.71 -17.95 1.38
C LEU A 150 -27.45 -17.53 2.84
N ARG A 151 -27.51 -16.24 3.16
CA ARG A 151 -27.36 -15.73 4.54
C ARG A 151 -28.67 -15.68 5.32
N HIS A 152 -29.82 -15.90 4.69
CA HIS A 152 -31.09 -16.05 5.41
C HIS A 152 -31.05 -17.28 6.32
N CYS A 153 -31.61 -17.18 7.53
CA CYS A 153 -31.41 -18.18 8.59
C CYS A 153 -31.64 -19.63 8.14
N ASN A 154 -32.72 -19.90 7.40
CA ASN A 154 -33.06 -21.25 6.95
C ASN A 154 -32.05 -21.77 5.90
N ASN A 155 -31.68 -20.91 4.94
CA ASN A 155 -30.71 -21.26 3.90
C ASN A 155 -29.31 -21.44 4.48
N ALA A 156 -28.93 -20.58 5.42
CA ALA A 156 -27.64 -20.64 6.11
C ALA A 156 -27.52 -21.90 6.97
N ALA A 157 -28.59 -22.29 7.69
CA ALA A 157 -28.63 -23.53 8.45
C ALA A 157 -28.46 -24.74 7.52
N ARG A 158 -29.25 -24.80 6.44
CA ARG A 158 -29.16 -25.89 5.46
C ARG A 158 -27.79 -25.96 4.78
N LEU A 159 -27.23 -24.82 4.40
CA LEU A 159 -25.88 -24.77 3.82
C LEU A 159 -24.82 -25.22 4.83
N GLY A 160 -24.99 -24.89 6.11
CA GLY A 160 -24.09 -25.30 7.20
C GLY A 160 -24.05 -26.82 7.42
N GLU A 161 -25.10 -27.56 7.04
CA GLU A 161 -25.11 -29.02 7.05
C GLU A 161 -24.25 -29.62 5.92
N LEU A 162 -23.96 -28.83 4.86
CA LEU A 162 -23.26 -29.27 3.65
C LEU A 162 -21.81 -28.78 3.60
N THR A 163 -21.50 -27.66 4.26
CA THR A 163 -20.15 -27.09 4.28
C THR A 163 -19.94 -26.16 5.49
N ASP A 164 -18.71 -26.16 6.02
CA ASP A 164 -18.30 -25.21 7.07
C ASP A 164 -18.09 -23.78 6.52
N LEU A 165 -18.13 -23.59 5.21
CA LEU A 165 -17.85 -22.31 4.56
C LEU A 165 -19.09 -21.43 4.47
N GLN A 166 -19.08 -20.29 5.17
CA GLN A 166 -20.18 -19.32 5.12
C GLN A 166 -20.18 -18.46 3.83
N PRO A 167 -21.35 -17.99 3.37
CA PRO A 167 -21.43 -17.05 2.25
C PRO A 167 -20.75 -15.71 2.55
N VAL A 168 -20.15 -15.10 1.52
CA VAL A 168 -19.44 -13.81 1.63
C VAL A 168 -20.08 -12.82 0.67
N LYS A 169 -20.55 -11.67 1.19
CA LYS A 169 -21.09 -10.58 0.37
C LYS A 169 -19.94 -9.67 -0.12
N ARG A 170 -20.06 -9.13 -1.35
CA ARG A 170 -19.12 -8.10 -1.82
C ARG A 170 -19.47 -6.70 -1.32
N ASN A 171 -18.45 -5.88 -1.12
CA ASN A 171 -18.54 -4.43 -1.18
C ASN A 171 -18.16 -3.99 -2.60
N ALA A 172 -19.11 -3.44 -3.36
CA ALA A 172 -18.92 -3.06 -4.76
C ALA A 172 -17.76 -2.06 -4.98
N THR A 173 -17.46 -1.23 -3.98
CA THR A 173 -16.36 -0.24 -4.07
C THR A 173 -14.97 -0.84 -3.82
N ARG A 174 -14.89 -2.12 -3.45
CA ARG A 174 -13.63 -2.79 -3.07
C ARG A 174 -13.47 -4.11 -3.83
N TRP A 175 -12.60 -4.13 -4.82
CA TRP A 175 -12.35 -5.33 -5.64
C TRP A 175 -11.89 -6.55 -4.82
N SER A 176 -11.14 -6.36 -3.73
CA SER A 176 -10.72 -7.46 -2.85
C SER A 176 -11.90 -8.20 -2.21
N SER A 177 -12.99 -7.48 -1.94
CA SER A 177 -14.25 -8.08 -1.47
C SER A 177 -14.98 -8.83 -2.59
N THR A 178 -14.82 -8.38 -3.84
CA THR A 178 -15.31 -9.11 -5.02
C THR A 178 -14.54 -10.41 -5.20
N TYR A 179 -13.20 -10.39 -5.09
CA TYR A 179 -12.38 -11.60 -5.10
C TYR A 179 -12.80 -12.61 -4.02
N ALA A 180 -12.93 -12.16 -2.77
CA ALA A 180 -13.36 -13.03 -1.67
C ALA A 180 -14.74 -13.66 -1.91
N MET A 181 -15.68 -12.91 -2.49
CA MET A 181 -17.01 -13.42 -2.85
C MET A 181 -16.94 -14.48 -3.95
N VAL A 182 -16.18 -14.22 -5.02
CA VAL A 182 -16.07 -15.14 -6.17
C VAL A 182 -15.32 -16.42 -5.78
N ASP A 183 -14.21 -16.32 -5.04
CA ASP A 183 -13.50 -17.50 -4.49
C ASP A 183 -14.44 -18.31 -3.59
N ARG A 184 -15.21 -17.64 -2.71
CA ARG A 184 -16.19 -18.34 -1.86
C ARG A 184 -17.23 -19.06 -2.70
N TYR A 185 -17.86 -18.36 -3.65
CA TYR A 185 -18.86 -18.92 -4.55
C TYR A 185 -18.37 -20.20 -5.24
N VAL A 186 -17.19 -20.13 -5.87
CA VAL A 186 -16.64 -21.28 -6.61
C VAL A 186 -16.43 -22.48 -5.69
N ARG A 187 -15.97 -22.26 -4.44
CA ARG A 187 -15.74 -23.34 -3.47
C ARG A 187 -16.99 -24.00 -2.91
N ILE A 188 -18.08 -23.23 -2.75
CA ILE A 188 -19.32 -23.75 -2.15
C ILE A 188 -20.40 -24.10 -3.17
N ARG A 189 -20.11 -23.94 -4.47
CA ARG A 189 -21.09 -24.09 -5.55
C ARG A 189 -21.87 -25.40 -5.52
N ASP A 190 -21.20 -26.52 -5.27
CA ASP A 190 -21.84 -27.84 -5.26
C ASP A 190 -22.73 -28.05 -4.02
N ALA A 191 -22.40 -27.39 -2.91
CA ALA A 191 -23.27 -27.34 -1.73
C ALA A 191 -24.51 -26.46 -1.99
N ILE A 192 -24.33 -25.30 -2.64
CA ILE A 192 -25.45 -24.39 -2.98
C ILE A 192 -26.53 -25.10 -3.79
N ARG A 193 -26.14 -25.96 -4.74
CA ARG A 193 -27.07 -26.71 -5.60
C ARG A 193 -28.00 -27.67 -4.84
N GLN A 194 -27.71 -27.97 -3.58
CA GLN A 194 -28.55 -28.82 -2.72
C GLN A 194 -29.46 -28.00 -1.79
N VAL A 195 -29.41 -26.67 -1.89
CA VAL A 195 -30.29 -25.75 -1.17
C VAL A 195 -31.42 -25.33 -2.12
N GLU A 196 -32.54 -26.06 -2.09
CA GLU A 196 -33.68 -25.86 -3.00
C GLU A 196 -34.17 -24.40 -3.05
N ALA A 197 -34.26 -23.74 -1.89
CA ALA A 197 -34.69 -22.34 -1.79
C ALA A 197 -33.74 -21.32 -2.45
N ALA A 198 -32.54 -21.73 -2.87
CA ALA A 198 -31.58 -20.88 -3.57
C ALA A 198 -31.47 -21.21 -5.06
N GLU A 199 -32.22 -22.20 -5.58
CA GLU A 199 -32.10 -22.71 -6.95
C GLU A 199 -32.25 -21.61 -8.02
N ASP A 200 -33.28 -20.76 -7.87
CA ASP A 200 -33.56 -19.65 -8.79
C ASP A 200 -32.42 -18.61 -8.87
N TYR A 201 -31.55 -18.58 -7.87
CA TYR A 201 -30.43 -17.65 -7.78
C TYR A 201 -29.10 -18.26 -8.26
N VAL A 202 -29.05 -19.58 -8.55
CA VAL A 202 -27.82 -20.26 -8.95
C VAL A 202 -27.42 -19.83 -10.38
N PRO A 203 -26.21 -19.27 -10.59
CA PRO A 203 -25.77 -18.88 -11.91
C PRO A 203 -25.75 -20.06 -12.89
N SER A 204 -26.15 -19.78 -14.14
CA SER A 204 -26.11 -20.75 -15.24
C SER A 204 -24.71 -21.36 -15.43
N GLY A 205 -24.63 -22.52 -16.09
CA GLY A 205 -23.34 -23.15 -16.39
C GLY A 205 -22.38 -22.24 -17.17
N VAL A 206 -22.91 -21.39 -18.05
CA VAL A 206 -22.11 -20.39 -18.81
C VAL A 206 -21.60 -19.30 -17.88
N SER A 207 -22.46 -18.73 -17.04
CA SER A 207 -22.07 -17.71 -16.06
C SER A 207 -21.02 -18.25 -15.07
N HIS A 208 -21.19 -19.49 -14.59
CA HIS A 208 -20.19 -20.13 -13.75
C HIS A 208 -18.82 -20.24 -14.43
N LYS A 209 -18.76 -20.67 -15.70
CA LYS A 209 -17.49 -20.73 -16.43
C LYS A 209 -16.82 -19.36 -16.54
N LYS A 210 -17.59 -18.30 -16.82
CA LYS A 210 -17.06 -16.91 -16.81
C LYS A 210 -16.47 -16.54 -15.46
N MET A 211 -17.11 -16.94 -14.36
CA MET A 211 -16.67 -16.63 -13.00
C MET A 211 -15.43 -17.41 -12.58
N VAL A 212 -15.25 -18.63 -13.06
CA VAL A 212 -14.00 -19.38 -12.88
C VAL A 212 -12.85 -18.70 -13.63
N THR A 213 -13.08 -18.25 -14.87
CA THR A 213 -12.09 -17.45 -15.62
C THR A 213 -11.76 -16.15 -14.89
N LEU A 214 -12.77 -15.41 -14.45
CA LEU A 214 -12.58 -14.17 -13.69
C LEU A 214 -11.81 -14.44 -12.38
N LEU A 215 -12.08 -15.54 -11.68
CA LEU A 215 -11.37 -15.88 -10.46
C LEU A 215 -9.85 -16.01 -10.71
N ALA A 216 -9.44 -16.67 -11.79
CA ALA A 216 -8.03 -16.80 -12.14
C ALA A 216 -7.37 -15.43 -12.45
N GLU A 217 -8.10 -14.51 -13.07
CA GLU A 217 -7.63 -13.14 -13.31
C GLU A 217 -7.53 -12.32 -12.01
N LEU A 218 -8.54 -12.44 -11.14
CA LEU A 218 -8.56 -11.80 -9.82
C LEU A 218 -7.43 -12.31 -8.93
N GLU A 219 -7.09 -13.61 -9.00
CA GLU A 219 -5.93 -14.17 -8.30
C GLU A 219 -4.62 -13.52 -8.75
N LYS A 220 -4.42 -13.33 -10.07
CA LYS A 220 -3.24 -12.61 -10.58
C LYS A 220 -3.19 -11.19 -10.05
N HIS A 221 -4.31 -10.47 -10.06
CA HIS A 221 -4.38 -9.11 -9.51
C HIS A 221 -4.09 -9.07 -8.01
N ASP A 222 -4.63 -10.02 -7.24
CA ASP A 222 -4.38 -10.12 -5.80
C ASP A 222 -2.91 -10.38 -5.47
N THR A 223 -2.23 -11.20 -6.26
CA THR A 223 -0.78 -11.41 -6.07
C THR A 223 0.03 -10.14 -6.26
N VAL A 224 -0.34 -9.29 -7.23
CA VAL A 224 0.31 -7.99 -7.43
C VAL A 224 0.00 -7.06 -6.26
N CYS A 225 -1.26 -6.95 -5.84
CA CYS A 225 -1.65 -6.13 -4.68
C CYS A 225 -0.90 -6.54 -3.40
N THR A 226 -0.83 -7.84 -3.12
CA THR A 226 -0.10 -8.39 -1.98
C THR A 226 1.38 -8.06 -2.07
N ALA A 227 1.99 -8.19 -3.26
CA ALA A 227 3.38 -7.80 -3.47
C ALA A 227 3.60 -6.30 -3.24
N LEU A 228 2.69 -5.43 -3.71
CA LEU A 228 2.78 -3.98 -3.48
C LEU A 228 2.64 -3.61 -1.99
N GLN A 229 1.91 -4.39 -1.21
CA GLN A 229 1.71 -4.16 0.23
C GLN A 229 2.85 -4.69 1.11
N HIS A 230 3.77 -5.48 0.55
CA HIS A 230 4.86 -6.04 1.33
C HIS A 230 5.90 -4.97 1.71
N GLU A 231 6.29 -4.93 2.99
CA GLU A 231 7.15 -3.87 3.55
C GLU A 231 8.48 -3.68 2.81
N ARG A 232 9.05 -4.78 2.29
CA ARG A 232 10.33 -4.80 1.57
C ARG A 232 10.23 -4.47 0.08
N THR A 233 9.04 -4.22 -0.44
CA THR A 233 8.86 -3.91 -1.86
C THR A 233 9.47 -2.55 -2.17
N THR A 234 10.34 -2.53 -3.18
CA THR A 234 11.03 -1.32 -3.64
C THR A 234 10.34 -0.73 -4.86
N LEU A 235 10.68 0.53 -5.21
CA LEU A 235 10.23 1.12 -6.47
C LEU A 235 10.69 0.33 -7.71
N ALA A 236 11.85 -0.33 -7.64
CA ALA A 236 12.34 -1.20 -8.72
C ALA A 236 11.46 -2.45 -8.89
N ASP A 237 11.07 -3.07 -7.77
CA ASP A 237 10.14 -4.21 -7.77
C ASP A 237 8.78 -3.79 -8.36
N VAL A 238 8.25 -2.63 -7.96
CA VAL A 238 7.00 -2.07 -8.53
C VAL A 238 7.13 -1.86 -10.03
N ARG A 239 8.25 -1.30 -10.50
CA ARG A 239 8.47 -1.07 -11.94
C ARG A 239 8.41 -2.36 -12.73
N LEU A 240 9.01 -3.43 -12.20
CA LEU A 240 9.00 -4.76 -12.80
C LEU A 240 7.61 -5.40 -12.80
N LEU A 241 6.89 -5.33 -11.67
CA LEU A 241 5.50 -5.79 -11.55
C LEU A 241 4.61 -5.08 -12.57
N PHE A 242 4.66 -3.74 -12.62
CA PHE A 242 3.85 -2.96 -13.56
C PHE A 242 4.22 -3.22 -15.02
N ALA A 243 5.50 -3.39 -15.36
CA ALA A 243 5.90 -3.75 -16.71
C ALA A 243 5.29 -5.10 -17.16
N LYS A 244 5.24 -6.08 -16.25
CA LYS A 244 4.60 -7.38 -16.51
C LYS A 244 3.08 -7.27 -16.61
N VAL A 245 2.44 -6.53 -15.72
CA VAL A 245 0.99 -6.26 -15.81
C VAL A 245 0.65 -5.61 -17.15
N ILE A 246 1.43 -4.62 -17.59
CA ILE A 246 1.21 -3.96 -18.90
C ILE A 246 1.37 -4.95 -20.07
N ALA A 247 2.30 -5.90 -19.98
CA ALA A 247 2.47 -6.91 -21.01
C ALA A 247 1.24 -7.83 -21.13
N TYR A 248 0.58 -8.15 -20.01
CA TYR A 248 -0.66 -8.93 -20.00
C TYR A 248 -1.90 -8.08 -20.34
N TYR A 249 -1.93 -6.83 -19.88
CA TYR A 249 -3.06 -5.91 -20.00
C TYR A 249 -2.59 -4.54 -20.54
N PRO A 250 -2.36 -4.41 -21.87
CA PRO A 250 -1.85 -3.17 -22.45
C PRO A 250 -2.70 -1.94 -22.17
N ILE A 251 -4.01 -2.12 -21.96
CA ILE A 251 -4.97 -1.05 -21.62
C ILE A 251 -4.64 -0.36 -20.28
N MET A 252 -3.95 -1.04 -19.36
CA MET A 252 -3.59 -0.47 -18.05
C MET A 252 -2.37 0.47 -18.11
N ALA A 253 -1.70 0.55 -19.27
CA ALA A 253 -0.42 1.23 -19.39
C ALA A 253 -0.50 2.74 -19.12
N ASP A 254 -1.64 3.37 -19.39
CA ASP A 254 -1.84 4.82 -19.22
C ASP A 254 -1.74 5.28 -17.76
N HIS A 255 -1.90 4.36 -16.80
CA HIS A 255 -1.73 4.64 -15.37
C HIS A 255 -0.47 3.99 -14.78
N LEU A 256 0.00 2.88 -15.35
CA LEU A 256 1.09 2.07 -14.77
C LEU A 256 2.49 2.40 -15.34
N ARG A 257 2.60 2.99 -16.53
CA ARG A 257 3.91 3.37 -17.11
C ARG A 257 4.65 4.37 -16.22
N ALA A 258 5.98 4.41 -16.36
CA ALA A 258 6.81 5.40 -15.68
C ALA A 258 6.52 6.83 -16.14
N SER A 259 6.15 6.98 -17.42
CA SER A 259 5.79 8.23 -18.08
C SER A 259 4.28 8.51 -18.07
N ALA A 260 3.49 7.75 -17.30
CA ALA A 260 2.05 7.96 -17.21
C ALA A 260 1.76 9.36 -16.65
N LYS A 261 0.72 10.04 -17.17
CA LYS A 261 0.36 11.41 -16.76
C LYS A 261 0.07 11.55 -15.27
N ILE A 262 -0.36 10.46 -14.63
CA ILE A 262 -0.61 10.39 -13.19
C ILE A 262 0.68 10.51 -12.36
N VAL A 263 1.85 10.23 -12.93
CA VAL A 263 3.15 10.29 -12.23
C VAL A 263 3.61 11.74 -12.15
N HIS A 264 3.63 12.28 -10.93
CA HIS A 264 3.97 13.68 -10.67
C HIS A 264 5.46 13.97 -10.90
N SER A 265 6.35 13.10 -10.41
CA SER A 265 7.80 13.31 -10.47
C SER A 265 8.51 12.16 -11.20
N PRO A 266 8.30 11.98 -12.53
CA PRO A 266 8.74 10.80 -13.26
C PRO A 266 10.26 10.64 -13.31
N THR A 267 11.01 11.75 -13.47
CA THR A 267 12.48 11.73 -13.45
C THR A 267 13.02 11.30 -12.09
N PHE A 268 12.38 11.73 -11.00
CA PHE A 268 12.74 11.35 -9.64
C PHE A 268 12.47 9.86 -9.39
N GLU A 269 11.27 9.37 -9.70
CA GLU A 269 10.95 7.93 -9.58
C GLU A 269 11.88 7.07 -10.45
N SER A 270 12.21 7.51 -11.67
CA SER A 270 13.16 6.82 -12.56
C SER A 270 14.55 6.72 -11.92
N ALA A 271 15.05 7.82 -11.37
CA ALA A 271 16.35 7.86 -10.70
C ALA A 271 16.40 6.89 -9.51
N LEU A 272 15.34 6.83 -8.68
CA LEU A 272 15.26 5.90 -7.55
C LEU A 272 15.26 4.43 -7.99
N VAL A 273 14.53 4.10 -9.07
CA VAL A 273 14.55 2.74 -9.66
C VAL A 273 15.98 2.36 -10.09
N LYS A 274 16.66 3.27 -10.78
CA LYS A 274 18.05 3.07 -11.24
C LYS A 274 19.03 2.92 -10.07
N ILE A 275 18.92 3.74 -9.03
CA ILE A 275 19.71 3.61 -7.80
C ILE A 275 19.48 2.23 -7.15
N GLY A 276 18.23 1.78 -7.08
CA GLY A 276 17.86 0.45 -6.57
C GLY A 276 18.54 -0.68 -7.34
N ASN A 277 18.56 -0.58 -8.66
CA ASN A 277 19.18 -1.56 -9.55
C ASN A 277 20.72 -1.48 -9.63
N GLY A 278 21.31 -0.33 -9.25
CA GLY A 278 22.73 -0.05 -9.46
C GLY A 278 23.07 0.47 -10.87
N ASP A 279 22.09 1.02 -11.58
CA ASP A 279 22.24 1.59 -12.91
C ASP A 279 22.81 3.01 -12.87
N THR A 280 23.40 3.47 -13.98
CA THR A 280 23.91 4.83 -14.13
C THR A 280 22.77 5.84 -14.31
N LEU A 281 22.85 6.97 -13.60
CA LEU A 281 21.90 8.07 -13.72
C LEU A 281 22.28 9.03 -14.85
N ALA A 282 21.28 9.50 -15.59
CA ALA A 282 21.42 10.67 -16.45
C ALA A 282 21.61 11.94 -15.60
N THR A 283 22.15 13.00 -16.21
CA THR A 283 22.40 14.28 -15.51
C THR A 283 21.13 14.87 -14.88
N THR A 284 19.98 14.77 -15.56
CA THR A 284 18.69 15.23 -15.04
C THR A 284 18.18 14.38 -13.88
N GLU A 285 18.42 13.07 -13.94
CA GLU A 285 18.09 12.13 -12.86
C GLU A 285 18.95 12.40 -11.63
N ALA A 286 20.27 12.54 -11.79
CA ALA A 286 21.19 12.86 -10.70
C ALA A 286 20.80 14.17 -9.98
N ARG A 287 20.44 15.22 -10.73
CA ARG A 287 19.93 16.47 -10.16
C ARG A 287 18.63 16.28 -9.38
N ALA A 288 17.73 15.41 -9.84
CA ALA A 288 16.44 15.17 -9.18
C ALA A 288 16.58 14.48 -7.82
N VAL A 289 17.62 13.66 -7.63
CA VAL A 289 17.91 12.93 -6.38
C VAL A 289 19.04 13.56 -5.57
N LYS A 290 19.38 14.82 -5.84
CA LYS A 290 20.47 15.55 -5.17
C LYS A 290 20.33 15.54 -3.64
N SER A 291 19.10 15.56 -3.12
CA SER A 291 18.81 15.48 -1.68
C SER A 291 19.28 14.18 -1.02
N PHE A 292 19.61 13.15 -1.79
CA PHE A 292 20.17 11.89 -1.29
C PHE A 292 21.69 11.80 -1.40
N GLU A 293 22.39 12.78 -1.98
CA GLU A 293 23.85 12.72 -2.11
C GLU A 293 24.53 12.79 -0.73
N VAL A 294 25.46 11.87 -0.48
CA VAL A 294 26.28 11.84 0.74
C VAL A 294 27.68 12.30 0.37
N ALA A 295 28.30 13.11 1.24
CA ALA A 295 29.70 13.51 1.06
C ALA A 295 30.59 12.25 0.98
N ASN A 296 31.58 12.28 0.10
CA ASN A 296 32.59 11.23 0.04
C ASN A 296 33.56 11.45 1.21
N ASP A 297 33.19 10.98 2.39
CA ASP A 297 34.16 10.79 3.46
C ASP A 297 34.99 9.54 3.13
N ALA A 298 36.31 9.71 3.17
CA ALA A 298 37.28 8.66 2.93
C ALA A 298 37.18 7.57 4.01
N GLU A 299 37.05 6.32 3.56
CA GLU A 299 37.28 5.04 4.24
C GLU A 299 36.67 4.80 5.64
N GLY A 300 35.93 3.69 5.73
CA GLY A 300 35.52 3.03 6.96
C GLY A 300 35.12 1.59 6.65
N ASP A 301 35.76 0.65 7.33
CA ASP A 301 35.94 -0.76 7.01
C ASP A 301 34.72 -1.59 6.60
N GLY A 302 34.99 -2.55 5.71
CA GLY A 302 34.03 -3.54 5.25
C GLY A 302 33.69 -4.57 6.32
N GLU A 303 32.43 -4.61 6.73
CA GLU A 303 31.89 -5.74 7.48
C GLU A 303 31.39 -6.87 6.57
N ARG A 304 31.90 -8.05 6.91
CA ARG A 304 31.79 -9.31 6.19
C ARG A 304 30.48 -9.99 6.60
N GLY A 305 29.53 -10.14 5.67
CA GLY A 305 28.25 -10.80 5.91
C GLY A 305 28.39 -12.30 6.23
N GLY A 306 27.87 -12.73 7.38
CA GLY A 306 27.70 -14.15 7.75
C GLY A 306 26.33 -14.72 7.33
N PRO A 307 26.21 -16.03 7.07
CA PRO A 307 25.03 -16.61 6.45
C PRO A 307 23.93 -17.05 7.44
N GLY A 308 22.69 -16.63 7.15
CA GLY A 308 21.51 -17.50 7.05
C GLY A 308 20.81 -17.99 8.34
N ALA A 309 19.52 -17.63 8.46
CA ALA A 309 18.52 -18.46 9.11
C ALA A 309 17.24 -18.47 8.27
N LYS A 310 17.00 -19.58 7.54
CA LYS A 310 15.79 -19.82 6.75
C LYS A 310 14.69 -20.38 7.67
N GLY A 311 13.81 -19.50 8.16
CA GLY A 311 12.49 -19.90 8.63
C GLY A 311 11.54 -20.02 7.45
N LYS A 312 11.27 -21.23 6.95
CA LYS A 312 10.26 -21.47 5.92
C LYS A 312 8.87 -21.30 6.54
N LYS A 313 8.16 -20.21 6.20
CA LYS A 313 6.70 -20.17 6.27
C LYS A 313 6.16 -20.16 4.85
N LYS A 314 5.33 -21.16 4.54
CA LYS A 314 4.76 -21.50 3.24
C LYS A 314 3.83 -20.36 2.79
N LEU A 315 4.26 -19.55 1.81
CA LEU A 315 3.45 -18.49 1.21
C LEU A 315 2.94 -18.98 -0.15
N ARG A 316 1.62 -19.00 -0.33
CA ARG A 316 0.99 -19.13 -1.65
C ARG A 316 1.42 -17.94 -2.51
N CYS A 317 1.99 -18.16 -3.69
CA CYS A 317 1.95 -17.29 -4.88
C CYS A 317 3.08 -17.64 -5.86
N ASP A 318 2.74 -18.08 -7.08
CA ASP A 318 3.72 -18.35 -8.14
C ASP A 318 3.99 -17.13 -9.03
N SER A 319 3.01 -16.26 -9.31
CA SER A 319 3.14 -15.27 -10.40
C SER A 319 3.99 -14.03 -10.04
N ALA A 320 3.64 -13.28 -8.98
CA ALA A 320 4.39 -12.08 -8.60
C ALA A 320 5.81 -12.41 -8.09
N HIS A 321 5.96 -13.52 -7.35
CA HIS A 321 7.27 -14.00 -6.92
C HIS A 321 8.14 -14.42 -8.11
N ALA A 322 7.60 -15.15 -9.10
CA ALA A 322 8.34 -15.49 -10.32
C ALA A 322 8.78 -14.23 -11.07
N ILE A 323 7.90 -13.23 -11.21
CA ILE A 323 8.25 -11.95 -11.85
C ILE A 323 9.46 -11.31 -11.16
N LEU A 324 9.43 -11.18 -9.83
CA LEU A 324 10.52 -10.57 -9.06
C LEU A 324 11.80 -11.42 -9.07
N HIS A 325 11.68 -12.74 -9.16
CA HIS A 325 12.83 -13.64 -9.21
C HIS A 325 13.51 -13.61 -10.59
N ASP A 326 12.74 -13.66 -11.67
CA ASP A 326 13.24 -13.70 -13.05
C ASP A 326 13.80 -12.35 -13.53
N GLY A 327 13.28 -11.24 -12.98
CA GLY A 327 13.72 -9.89 -13.36
C GLY A 327 14.97 -9.39 -12.65
N LYS A 328 15.44 -10.06 -11.59
CA LYS A 328 16.65 -9.64 -10.84
C LYS A 328 17.94 -10.03 -11.55
N LYS A 329 18.28 -9.32 -12.63
CA LYS A 329 19.63 -9.34 -13.22
C LYS A 329 20.44 -8.16 -12.67
N ARG A 330 21.31 -8.42 -11.68
CA ARG A 330 22.30 -7.43 -11.22
C ARG A 330 23.33 -7.21 -12.31
N ARG A 331 23.31 -6.03 -12.95
CA ARG A 331 24.43 -5.57 -13.78
C ARG A 331 25.37 -4.76 -12.89
N VAL A 332 26.61 -5.22 -12.76
CA VAL A 332 27.68 -4.48 -12.08
C VAL A 332 28.32 -3.57 -13.13
N SER A 333 28.12 -2.26 -12.99
CA SER A 333 28.75 -1.23 -13.83
C SER A 333 29.90 -0.58 -13.07
N THR A 334 31.03 -0.36 -13.76
CA THR A 334 32.29 0.12 -13.20
C THR A 334 32.33 1.66 -13.08
N ARG A 335 32.21 2.12 -11.83
CA ARG A 335 32.80 3.32 -11.17
C ARG A 335 32.91 4.67 -11.89
N THR A 336 32.02 5.57 -11.47
CA THR A 336 32.30 6.90 -10.85
C THR A 336 31.05 7.29 -10.06
N GLN A 337 30.84 6.70 -8.88
CA GLN A 337 29.55 6.79 -8.19
C GLN A 337 29.58 7.84 -7.09
N THR A 338 28.93 8.97 -7.34
CA THR A 338 28.26 9.73 -6.28
C THR A 338 27.54 8.73 -5.36
N ARG A 339 27.85 8.76 -4.07
CA ARG A 339 27.19 7.90 -3.08
C ARG A 339 25.85 8.52 -2.73
N TYR A 340 24.78 7.72 -2.86
CA TYR A 340 23.45 8.08 -2.39
C TYR A 340 23.19 7.44 -1.04
N SER A 341 22.45 8.11 -0.17
CA SER A 341 22.03 7.58 1.11
C SER A 341 21.19 6.32 0.93
N ALA A 342 21.19 5.45 1.95
CA ALA A 342 20.44 4.20 1.88
C ALA A 342 18.93 4.44 1.68
N LEU A 343 18.41 5.57 2.17
CA LEU A 343 17.02 5.97 1.97
C LEU A 343 16.62 6.01 0.49
N ALA A 344 17.51 6.38 -0.44
CA ALA A 344 17.20 6.40 -1.87
C ALA A 344 16.79 5.02 -2.42
N ARG A 345 17.33 3.93 -1.85
CA ARG A 345 16.96 2.55 -2.21
C ARG A 345 15.72 2.07 -1.45
N LEU A 346 15.41 2.73 -0.34
CA LEU A 346 14.39 2.32 0.60
C LEU A 346 13.11 3.15 0.49
N VAL A 347 13.06 4.16 -0.38
CA VAL A 347 11.86 5.00 -0.60
C VAL A 347 10.60 4.12 -0.73
N PRO A 348 9.58 4.32 0.11
CA PRO A 348 8.38 3.49 0.06
C PRO A 348 7.63 3.74 -1.24
N PRO A 349 7.27 2.68 -1.99
CA PRO A 349 6.51 2.83 -3.22
C PRO A 349 5.00 3.04 -2.98
N THR A 350 4.55 3.01 -1.72
CA THR A 350 3.13 3.06 -1.35
C THR A 350 2.92 3.84 -0.06
N SER A 351 1.75 4.47 0.09
CA SER A 351 1.25 5.03 1.35
C SER A 351 0.45 4.03 2.20
N ASN A 352 0.61 2.71 1.97
CA ASN A 352 -0.23 1.68 2.60
C ASN A 352 -0.20 1.71 4.14
N THR A 353 0.90 2.15 4.76
CA THR A 353 0.99 2.32 6.21
C THR A 353 -0.06 3.30 6.74
N VAL A 354 -0.35 4.37 6.00
CA VAL A 354 -1.40 5.33 6.35
C VAL A 354 -2.79 4.70 6.21
N GLU A 355 -3.01 3.92 5.15
CA GLU A 355 -4.28 3.21 4.93
C GLU A 355 -4.56 2.14 6.01
N GLN A 356 -3.52 1.47 6.49
CA GLN A 356 -3.61 0.52 7.61
C GLN A 356 -3.99 1.21 8.92
N LEU A 357 -3.42 2.39 9.19
CA LEU A 357 -3.85 3.23 10.31
C LEU A 357 -5.35 3.55 10.20
N PHE A 358 -5.81 4.04 9.04
CA PHE A 358 -7.22 4.38 8.85
C PHE A 358 -8.14 3.18 8.98
N SER A 359 -7.72 2.01 8.52
CA SER A 359 -8.47 0.76 8.69
C SER A 359 -8.64 0.41 10.18
N THR A 360 -7.60 0.61 10.98
CA THR A 360 -7.64 0.39 12.43
C THR A 360 -8.54 1.41 13.14
N CYS A 361 -8.47 2.68 12.73
CA CYS A 361 -9.34 3.73 13.25
C CYS A 361 -10.82 3.45 12.94
N LYS A 362 -11.14 3.01 11.71
CA LYS A 362 -12.51 2.63 11.31
C LYS A 362 -13.09 1.56 12.24
N LEU A 363 -12.35 0.48 12.48
CA LEU A 363 -12.79 -0.60 13.38
C LEU A 363 -13.09 -0.10 14.80
N SER A 364 -12.39 0.93 15.26
CA SER A 364 -12.59 1.51 16.59
C SER A 364 -13.77 2.49 16.64
N MET A 365 -14.06 3.18 15.53
CA MET A 365 -15.12 4.20 15.44
C MET A 365 -16.49 3.62 15.09
N THR A 366 -16.54 2.47 14.41
CA THR A 366 -17.77 1.71 14.12
C THR A 366 -17.68 0.34 14.80
N PRO A 367 -17.90 0.25 16.11
CA PRO A 367 -17.82 -1.00 16.88
C PRO A 367 -18.91 -2.00 16.52
#